data_AF-A0A9E5LMB6-F1
#
_entry.id   AF-A0A9E5LMB6-F1
#
_cell.length_a   1.000
_cell.length_b   1.000
_cell.length_c   1.000
_cell.angle_alpha   90.00
_cell.angle_beta   90.00
_cell.angle_gamma   90.00
#
_symmetry.space_group_name_H-M   'P 1'
#
loop_
_entity.id
_entity.type
_entity.pdbx_description
1 polymer ?
#
loop_
_entity_poly.entity_id
_entity_poly.type
_entity_poly.pdbx_seq_one_letter_code
_entity_poly.pdbx_strand_id
1 'polypeptide(L)' 'FGATHVEFGAVSGDIPKVRREWTLFDETAVWKQICLKSGA' A
#
# COMPACT_ATOMS: atom_id res chain seq x y z
N PHE A 1 -6.26 -6.62 8.89
CA PHE A 1 -6.72 -5.23 8.61
C PHE A 1 -5.61 -4.55 7.81
N GLY A 2 -5.93 -3.60 6.94
CA GLY A 2 -4.93 -2.86 6.17
C GLY A 2 -5.33 -1.39 6.10
N ALA A 3 -4.34 -0.52 5.91
CA ALA A 3 -4.57 0.90 5.77
C ALA A 3 -3.56 1.48 4.78
N THR A 4 -4.03 2.38 3.92
CA THR A 4 -3.18 3.14 3.01
C THR A 4 -3.25 4.61 3.39
N HIS A 5 -2.09 5.26 3.45
CA HIS A 5 -1.96 6.70 3.68
C HIS A 5 -1.14 7.31 2.56
N VAL A 6 -1.59 8.46 2.07
CA VAL A 6 -0.93 9.21 1.00
C VAL A 6 -0.82 10.68 1.36
N GLU A 7 0.36 11.24 1.15
CA GLU A 7 0.64 12.67 1.26
C GLU A 7 0.70 13.28 -0.15
N PHE A 8 -0.12 14.32 -0.38
CA PHE A 8 -0.09 15.11 -1.62
C PHE A 8 0.66 16.43 -1.40
N GLY A 9 1.38 16.89 -2.42
CA GLY A 9 2.02 18.20 -2.43
C GLY A 9 2.79 18.46 -3.72
N ALA A 10 3.21 19.70 -3.95
CA ALA A 10 4.02 20.05 -5.11
C ALA A 10 5.40 19.38 -5.05
N VAL A 11 5.81 18.68 -6.13
CA VAL A 11 7.18 18.16 -6.30
C VAL A 11 8.02 19.16 -7.10
N SER A 12 7.38 19.91 -8.01
CA SER A 12 7.85 21.13 -8.66
C SER A 12 6.65 21.83 -9.32
N GLY A 13 6.59 23.17 -9.27
CA GLY A 13 5.44 23.96 -9.76
C GLY A 13 4.15 23.76 -8.94
N ASP A 14 3.02 24.25 -9.45
CA ASP A 14 1.74 24.31 -8.72
C ASP A 14 0.86 23.06 -8.86
N ILE A 15 1.38 21.98 -9.45
CA ILE A 15 0.62 20.74 -9.65
C ILE A 15 0.82 19.82 -8.44
N PRO A 16 -0.23 19.53 -7.64
CA PRO A 16 -0.12 18.59 -6.54
C PRO A 16 0.16 17.19 -7.08
N LYS A 17 1.22 16.56 -6.57
CA LYS A 17 1.62 15.18 -6.86
C LYS A 17 1.66 14.35 -5.58
N VAL A 18 1.63 13.03 -5.71
CA VAL A 18 1.93 12.13 -4.59
C VAL A 18 3.38 12.33 -4.18
N ARG A 19 3.61 12.64 -2.90
CA ARG A 19 4.96 12.81 -2.35
C ARG A 19 5.43 11.57 -1.64
N ARG A 20 4.55 10.97 -0.84
CA ARG A 20 4.83 9.78 -0.06
C ARG A 20 3.56 8.96 0.07
N GLU A 21 3.73 7.66 -0.03
CA GLU A 21 2.67 6.68 0.11
C GLU A 21 3.19 5.55 0.97
N TRP A 22 2.36 5.11 1.92
CA TRP A 22 2.63 3.98 2.76
C TRP A 22 1.37 3.11 2.81
N THR A 23 1.56 1.80 2.73
CA THR A 23 0.48 0.89 3.06
C THR A 23 0.93 -0.08 4.14
N LEU A 24 0.12 -0.17 5.18
CA LEU A 24 0.21 -1.18 6.20
C LEU A 24 -0.63 -2.38 5.75
N PHE A 25 -0.01 -3.55 5.73
CA PHE A 25 -0.68 -4.81 5.46
C PHE A 25 -0.23 -5.88 6.45
N ASP A 26 -1.09 -6.86 6.66
CA ASP A 26 -0.79 -8.05 7.46
C ASP A 26 -0.18 -9.12 6.56
N GLU A 27 1.12 -9.33 6.71
CA GLU A 27 1.88 -10.30 5.91
C GLU A 27 1.37 -11.73 6.13
N THR A 28 0.93 -12.08 7.35
CA THR A 28 0.42 -13.42 7.65
C THR A 28 -0.89 -13.68 6.89
N ALA A 29 -1.74 -12.67 6.76
CA ALA A 29 -2.96 -12.77 5.96
C ALA A 29 -2.66 -12.96 4.46
N VAL A 30 -1.63 -12.29 3.93
CA VAL A 30 -1.17 -12.45 2.54
C VAL A 30 -0.65 -13.86 2.30
N TRP A 31 0.22 -14.38 3.18
CA TRP A 31 0.72 -15.75 3.06
C TRP A 31 -0.38 -16.80 3.12
N LYS A 32 -1.36 -16.64 4.02
CA LYS A 32 -2.53 -17.52 4.06
C LYS A 32 -3.29 -17.51 2.75
N GLN A 33 -3.51 -16.34 2.15
CA GLN A 33 -4.14 -16.26 0.83
C GLN A 33 -3.32 -16.95 -0.25
N ILE A 34 -1.99 -16.79 -0.26
CA ILE A 34 -1.10 -17.44 -1.23
C ILE A 34 -1.17 -18.96 -1.08
N CYS A 35 -1.08 -19.51 0.13
CA CYS A 35 -1.14 -20.95 0.36
C CYS A 35 -2.51 -21.53 -0.06
N LEU A 36 -3.61 -20.88 0.36
CA LEU A 36 -4.96 -21.30 -0.02
C LEU A 36 -5.18 -21.26 -1.54
N LYS A 37 -4.62 -20.25 -2.22
CA LYS A 37 -4.71 -20.14 -3.68
C LYS A 37 -3.86 -21.19 -4.39
N SER A 38 -2.70 -21.54 -3.82
CA SER A 38 -1.71 -22.43 -4.44
C SER A 38 -1.93 -23.91 -4.10
N GLY A 39 -2.83 -24.22 -3.16
CA GLY A 39 -3.13 -25.60 -2.75
C GLY A 39 -2.05 -26.23 -1.86
N ALA A 40 -1.30 -25.41 -1.13
CA ALA A 40 -0.31 -25.84 -0.15
C ALA A 40 -0.95 -26.28 1.17
#